data_AF-A0A498JDL2-F1
#
_entry.id   AF-A0A498JDL2-F1
#
_cell.length_a   1.000
_cell.length_b   1.000
_cell.length_c   1.000
_cell.angle_alpha   90.00
_cell.angle_beta   90.00
_cell.angle_gamma   90.00
#
_symmetry.space_group_name_H-M   'P 1'
#
loop_
_entity.id
_entity.type
_entity.pdbx_description
1 polymer ?
#
loop_
_entity_poly.entity_id
_entity_poly.type
_entity_poly.pdbx_seq_one_letter_code
_entity_poly.pdbx_strand_id
1 'polypeptide(L)'
;MALYVIEKAEKKGMLYTLCNEYYDEDVYIFRPLQFNTLPVVKTATELLNPCVLPKMVEGLRKISKSYPLAITKVEESEEHMILGIG
;
A
#
# COMPACT_ATOMS: atom_id res chain seq x y z
N MET A 1 0.16 15.96 -28.14
CA MET A 1 1.47 16.25 -27.50
C MET A 1 1.20 16.93 -26.17
N ALA A 2 1.06 16.14 -25.11
CA ALA A 2 1.17 16.56 -23.71
C ALA A 2 1.15 15.23 -22.92
N LEU A 3 2.29 14.55 -22.93
CA LEU A 3 2.59 13.53 -21.94
C LEU A 3 2.53 14.27 -20.59
N TYR A 4 1.46 14.09 -19.83
CA TYR A 4 1.36 14.68 -18.49
C TYR A 4 2.37 13.98 -17.60
N VAL A 5 3.45 14.70 -17.37
CA VAL A 5 4.54 14.36 -16.47
C VAL A 5 3.97 14.34 -15.05
N ILE A 6 3.89 13.14 -14.46
CA ILE A 6 3.48 12.92 -13.08
C ILE A 6 4.73 12.99 -12.24
N GLU A 7 5.13 14.19 -11.83
CA GLU A 7 6.28 14.39 -10.97
C GLU A 7 5.83 14.84 -9.59
N LYS A 8 6.30 14.10 -8.58
CA LYS A 8 6.03 14.21 -7.15
C LYS A 8 4.64 13.76 -6.67
N ALA A 9 4.58 12.47 -6.30
CA ALA A 9 3.53 11.94 -5.44
C ALA A 9 4.06 11.84 -3.99
N GLU A 10 3.53 12.64 -3.07
CA GLU A 10 3.87 12.54 -1.66
C GLU A 10 3.00 11.45 -1.00
N LYS A 11 3.67 10.39 -0.49
CA LYS A 11 3.00 9.19 0.03
C LYS A 11 2.76 9.32 1.53
N LYS A 12 1.50 9.39 1.95
CA LYS A 12 1.11 9.24 3.36
C LYS A 12 0.13 8.08 3.51
N GLY A 13 0.68 6.88 3.73
CA GLY A 13 -0.07 5.63 3.70
C GLY A 13 -0.39 5.18 2.28
N MET A 14 -1.67 4.92 1.99
CA MET A 14 -2.15 4.44 0.69
C MET A 14 -2.68 5.57 -0.23
N LEU A 15 -2.86 6.78 0.31
CA LEU A 15 -3.35 7.92 -0.46
C LEU A 15 -2.18 8.61 -1.20
N TYR A 16 -2.45 9.02 -2.44
CA TYR A 16 -1.55 9.83 -3.24
C TYR A 16 -2.24 11.15 -3.56
N THR A 17 -1.57 12.26 -3.26
CA THR A 17 -1.98 13.59 -3.73
C THR A 17 -1.16 13.89 -4.97
N LEU A 18 -1.83 14.20 -6.08
CA LEU A 18 -1.18 14.56 -7.35
C LEU A 18 -1.31 16.08 -7.54
N CYS A 19 -0.17 16.73 -7.73
CA CYS A 19 -0.08 18.16 -8.03
C CYS A 19 0.77 18.34 -9.30
N ASN A 20 0.57 19.46 -9.97
CA ASN A 20 1.41 19.87 -11.10
C ASN A 20 2.81 20.26 -10.58
N GLU A 21 3.85 20.08 -11.37
CA GLU A 21 5.20 20.53 -10.96
C GLU A 21 5.30 22.06 -10.89
N TYR A 22 4.56 22.76 -11.75
CA TYR A 22 4.61 24.21 -11.87
C TYR A 22 3.58 24.89 -10.98
N TYR A 23 3.61 24.61 -9.68
CA TYR A 23 2.94 25.42 -8.68
C TYR A 23 3.93 26.39 -8.04
N ASP A 24 3.66 27.69 -8.15
CA ASP A 24 4.40 28.75 -7.44
C ASP A 24 3.95 28.90 -5.97
N GLU A 25 3.00 28.07 -5.53
CA GLU A 25 2.41 28.10 -4.18
C GLU A 25 2.75 26.84 -3.38
N ASP A 26 2.63 26.93 -2.05
CA ASP A 26 2.83 25.80 -1.15
C ASP A 26 1.80 24.69 -1.40
N VAL A 27 2.30 23.47 -1.61
CA VAL A 27 1.47 22.27 -1.83
C VAL A 27 1.22 21.55 -0.51
N TYR A 28 -0.04 21.20 -0.25
CA TYR A 28 -0.45 20.45 0.93
C TYR A 28 -1.08 19.11 0.55
N ILE A 29 -0.80 18.08 1.35
CA ILE A 29 -1.41 16.76 1.21
C ILE A 29 -2.82 16.72 1.82
N PHE A 30 -3.69 15.89 1.25
CA PHE A 30 -4.97 15.60 1.88
C PHE A 30 -4.79 14.85 3.20
N ARG A 31 -5.75 15.03 4.12
CA ARG A 31 -5.80 14.27 5.36
C ARG A 31 -5.92 12.76 5.03
N PRO A 32 -5.18 11.88 5.72
CA PRO A 32 -5.31 10.43 5.53
C PRO A 32 -6.75 9.95 5.73
N LEU A 33 -7.12 8.90 5.00
CA LEU A 33 -8.41 8.23 5.16
C LEU A 33 -8.59 7.76 6.61
N GLN A 34 -9.69 8.18 7.22
CA GLN A 34 -10.13 7.69 8.52
C GLN A 34 -11.16 6.59 8.28
N PHE A 35 -10.83 5.38 8.73
CA PHE A 35 -11.74 4.24 8.65
C PHE A 35 -12.44 4.05 9.99
N ASN A 36 -13.72 3.68 9.94
CA ASN A 36 -14.52 3.40 11.15
C ASN A 36 -14.23 2.00 11.72
N THR A 37 -13.49 1.18 10.99
CA THR A 37 -13.17 -0.20 11.36
C THR A 37 -11.66 -0.40 11.40
N LEU A 38 -11.24 -1.34 12.24
CA LEU A 38 -9.84 -1.76 12.36
C LEU A 38 -9.68 -3.16 11.77
N PRO A 39 -8.54 -3.47 11.13
CA PRO A 39 -8.26 -4.81 10.68
C PRO A 39 -7.95 -5.70 11.91
N VAL A 40 -8.91 -6.57 12.25
CA VAL A 40 -8.87 -7.45 13.44
C VAL A 40 -8.54 -8.89 13.10
N VAL A 41 -8.80 -9.33 11.86
CA VAL A 41 -8.52 -10.70 11.40
C VAL A 41 -7.07 -10.79 10.98
N LYS A 42 -6.38 -11.85 11.43
CA LYS A 42 -4.99 -12.15 11.10
C LYS A 42 -4.93 -13.50 10.38
N THR A 43 -4.29 -13.51 9.22
CA THR A 43 -4.07 -14.73 8.44
C THR A 43 -2.58 -14.85 8.16
N ALA A 44 -1.95 -15.92 8.62
CA ALA A 44 -0.59 -16.28 8.23
C ALA A 44 -0.63 -16.98 6.88
N THR A 45 0.29 -16.62 5.99
CA THR A 45 0.45 -17.22 4.67
C THR A 45 1.88 -17.69 4.49
N GLU A 46 2.02 -18.94 4.08
CA GLU A 46 3.29 -19.59 3.76
C GLU A 46 3.27 -20.05 2.30
N LEU A 47 4.45 -20.14 1.72
CA LEU A 47 4.62 -20.63 0.37
C LEU A 47 4.91 -22.12 0.37
N LEU A 48 4.08 -22.88 -0.34
CA LEU A 48 4.35 -24.29 -0.60
C LEU A 48 5.65 -24.50 -1.40
N ASN A 49 6.02 -23.53 -2.24
CA ASN A 49 7.23 -23.57 -3.04
C ASN A 49 8.06 -22.29 -2.83
N PRO A 50 9.28 -22.37 -2.25
CA PRO A 50 10.10 -21.20 -1.95
C PRO A 50 10.60 -20.46 -3.21
N CYS A 51 10.65 -21.12 -4.37
CA CYS A 51 11.12 -20.50 -5.62
C CYS A 51 10.23 -19.35 -6.14
N VAL A 52 8.97 -19.25 -5.68
CA VAL A 52 8.03 -18.21 -6.12
C VAL A 52 7.86 -17.06 -5.13
N LEU A 53 8.70 -16.99 -4.10
CA LEU A 53 8.74 -15.89 -3.12
C LEU A 53 8.63 -14.48 -3.73
N PRO A 54 9.40 -14.10 -4.77
CA PRO A 54 9.27 -12.76 -5.35
C PRO A 54 7.89 -12.47 -5.93
N LYS A 55 7.20 -13.48 -6.47
CA LYS A 55 5.83 -13.33 -6.99
C LYS A 55 4.82 -13.10 -5.87
N MET A 56 4.99 -13.78 -4.74
CA MET A 56 4.12 -13.58 -3.57
C MET A 56 4.29 -12.17 -3.00
N VAL A 57 5.53 -11.72 -2.81
CA VAL A 57 5.81 -10.36 -2.30
C VAL A 57 5.20 -9.29 -3.22
N GLU A 58 5.28 -9.49 -4.54
CA GLU A 58 4.62 -8.59 -5.48
C GLU A 58 3.09 -8.62 -5.35
N GLY A 59 2.50 -9.79 -5.13
CA GLY A 59 1.07 -9.97 -4.84
C GLY A 59 0.63 -9.25 -3.57
N LEU A 60 1.36 -9.41 -2.47
CA LEU A 60 1.10 -8.70 -1.21
C LEU A 60 1.18 -7.18 -1.38
N ARG A 61 2.14 -6.71 -2.18
CA ARG A 61 2.24 -5.28 -2.54
C ARG A 61 1.03 -4.80 -3.34
N LYS A 62 0.44 -5.64 -4.20
CA LYS A 62 -0.80 -5.33 -4.93
C LYS A 62 -2.00 -5.28 -3.99
N ILE A 63 -2.12 -6.23 -3.07
CA ILE A 63 -3.19 -6.26 -2.05
C ILE A 63 -3.16 -4.98 -1.21
N SER A 64 -1.99 -4.57 -0.72
CA SER A 64 -1.82 -3.33 0.06
C SER A 64 -2.18 -2.06 -0.73
N LYS A 65 -2.12 -2.10 -2.07
CA LYS A 65 -2.56 -1.02 -2.97
C LYS A 65 -4.01 -1.12 -3.42
N SER A 66 -4.68 -2.25 -3.21
CA SER A 66 -6.09 -2.45 -3.57
C SER A 66 -7.02 -2.29 -2.37
N TYR A 67 -6.57 -2.67 -1.17
CA TYR A 67 -7.37 -2.68 0.05
C TYR A 67 -6.76 -1.78 1.13
N PRO A 68 -7.38 -0.63 1.46
CA PRO A 68 -6.82 0.33 2.41
C PRO A 68 -6.68 -0.14 3.84
N LEU A 69 -7.49 -1.11 4.22
CA LEU A 69 -7.46 -1.73 5.55
C LEU A 69 -6.62 -3.00 5.58
N ALA A 70 -6.14 -3.48 4.44
CA ALA A 70 -5.29 -4.67 4.40
C ALA A 70 -3.85 -4.30 4.75
N ILE A 71 -3.32 -4.89 5.82
CA ILE A 71 -1.94 -4.66 6.25
C ILE A 71 -1.19 -5.98 6.10
N THR A 72 -0.11 -5.96 5.32
CA THR A 72 0.79 -7.10 5.16
C THR A 72 2.04 -6.86 5.99
N LYS A 73 2.40 -7.81 6.86
CA LYS A 73 3.63 -7.78 7.66
C LYS A 73 4.43 -9.05 7.43
N VAL A 74 5.75 -8.90 7.43
CA VAL A 74 6.69 -10.03 7.44
C VAL A 74 7.17 -10.17 8.87
N GLU A 75 6.94 -11.33 9.46
CA GLU A 75 7.44 -11.67 10.79
C GLU A 75 8.82 -12.33 10.69
N GLU A 76 9.58 -12.35 11.79
CA GLU A 76 10.93 -12.94 11.85
C GLU A 76 10.95 -14.45 11.55
N SER A 77 9.78 -15.10 11.62
CA SER A 77 9.56 -16.52 11.27
C SER A 77 9.48 -16.80 9.77
N GLU A 78 9.73 -15.81 8.90
CA GLU A 78 9.52 -15.86 7.44
C GLU A 78 8.04 -16.02 7.01
N GLU A 79 7.12 -15.96 7.96
CA GLU A 79 5.69 -15.97 7.71
C GLU A 79 5.19 -14.60 7.26
N HIS A 80 4.30 -14.61 6.27
CA HIS A 80 3.68 -13.40 5.78
C HIS A 80 2.29 -13.27 6.40
N MET A 81 2.13 -12.31 7.32
CA MET A 81 0.85 -12.01 7.95
C MET A 81 0.05 -11.01 7.12
N ILE A 82 -1.23 -11.31 6.91
CA ILE A 82 -2.22 -10.42 6.31
C ILE A 82 -3.25 -10.08 7.39
N LEU A 83 -3.44 -8.79 7.65
CA LEU A 83 -4.46 -8.26 8.54
C LEU A 83 -5.62 -7.70 7.73
N GLY A 84 -6.86 -8.02 8.11
CA GLY A 84 -8.08 -7.58 7.42
C GLY A 84 -9.28 -7.43 8.36
N ILE A 85 -10.41 -7.01 7.81
CA ILE A 85 -11.64 -6.70 8.58
C ILE A 85 -12.55 -7.91 8.83
N GLY A 86 -12.35 -9.02 8.13
CA GLY A 86 -13.30 -10.15 8.09
C GLY A 86 -13.37 -10.76 6.71
#